data_AF-A0AAU9D100-F1
#
_entry.id   AF-A0AAU9D100-F1
#
_cell.length_a   1.000
_cell.length_b   1.000
_cell.length_c   1.000
_cell.angle_alpha   90.00
_cell.angle_beta   90.00
_cell.angle_gamma   90.00
#
_symmetry.space_group_name_H-M   'P 1'
#
loop_
_entity.id
_entity.type
_entity.pdbx_description
1 polymer ?
#
loop_
_entity_poly.entity_id
_entity_poly.type
_entity_poly.pdbx_seq_one_letter_code
_entity_poly.pdbx_strand_id
1 'polypeptide(L)'
;MIQLENDPEKDIYNGEIGIVKSVARVRGRVETRVLFDNDHEIVYEPDDLNQLTLAYAISIHKAQGSEFKTVIVTMNGRFDTMLRRNLLYTAVTRAREHLYLVGDLATFIRAAGLPSIIRTTGLVQRLDQKFEEDQDIPSISKEMQKVIPVKSELIEKKEPQINNQPKTYTLTPENYQNIDPMIGMSDISPTDF
;
A
#
# COMPACT_ATOMS: atom_id res chain seq x y z
N MET A 1 -10.27 19.32 10.45
CA MET A 1 -11.37 19.10 9.49
C MET A 1 -10.87 18.19 8.38
N ILE A 2 -11.75 17.51 7.68
CA ILE A 2 -11.44 16.72 6.50
C ILE A 2 -12.41 17.09 5.38
N GLN A 3 -11.90 17.22 4.15
CA GLN A 3 -12.68 17.56 2.96
C GLN A 3 -13.44 16.33 2.44
N LEU A 4 -14.73 16.49 2.15
CA LEU A 4 -15.63 15.40 1.74
C LEU A 4 -15.78 15.25 0.23
N GLU A 5 -15.53 16.30 -0.54
CA GLU A 5 -15.74 16.35 -1.98
C GLU A 5 -14.54 17.02 -2.66
N ASN A 6 -14.27 16.65 -3.91
CA ASN A 6 -13.19 17.27 -4.67
C ASN A 6 -13.65 18.66 -5.13
N ASP A 7 -12.80 19.66 -4.94
CA ASP A 7 -12.97 21.00 -5.50
C ASP A 7 -11.69 21.35 -6.30
N PRO A 8 -11.67 21.07 -7.62
CA PRO A 8 -10.52 21.33 -8.47
C PRO A 8 -10.18 22.81 -8.62
N GLU A 9 -11.13 23.72 -8.41
CA GLU A 9 -10.89 25.16 -8.50
C GLU A 9 -10.03 25.65 -7.34
N LYS A 10 -10.21 25.04 -6.16
CA LYS A 10 -9.46 25.34 -4.95
C LYS A 10 -8.26 24.41 -4.73
N ASP A 11 -7.98 23.51 -5.69
CA ASP A 11 -6.94 22.48 -5.62
C ASP A 11 -6.99 21.67 -4.31
N ILE A 12 -8.19 21.24 -3.93
CA ILE A 12 -8.44 20.44 -2.72
C ILE A 12 -9.19 19.16 -3.06
N TYR A 13 -8.70 18.03 -2.54
CA TYR A 13 -9.26 16.71 -2.83
C TYR A 13 -9.92 16.05 -1.61
N ASN A 14 -10.83 15.12 -1.88
CA ASN A 14 -11.51 14.32 -0.86
C ASN A 14 -10.50 13.56 -0.01
N GLY A 15 -10.58 13.75 1.31
CA GLY A 15 -9.72 13.11 2.27
C GLY A 15 -8.59 13.99 2.79
N GLU A 16 -8.38 15.18 2.23
CA GLU A 16 -7.41 16.12 2.76
C GLU A 16 -7.81 16.66 4.13
N ILE A 17 -6.81 16.72 5.02
CA ILE A 17 -6.97 17.14 6.40
C ILE A 17 -6.49 18.58 6.52
N GLY A 18 -7.29 19.41 7.19
CA GLY A 18 -6.96 20.80 7.43
C GLY A 18 -7.27 21.26 8.85
N ILE A 19 -6.57 22.28 9.31
CA ILE A 19 -6.71 22.89 10.63
C ILE A 19 -7.43 24.23 10.46
N VAL A 20 -8.51 24.43 11.24
CA VAL A 20 -9.21 25.72 11.26
C VAL A 20 -8.30 26.76 11.92
N LYS A 21 -7.94 27.82 11.18
CA LYS A 21 -7.08 28.91 11.66
C LYS A 21 -7.90 30.02 12.30
N SER A 22 -9.02 30.38 11.70
CA SER A 22 -9.89 31.44 12.21
C SER A 22 -11.32 31.28 11.70
N VAL A 23 -12.26 31.78 12.50
CA VAL A 23 -13.65 31.98 12.12
C VAL A 23 -13.99 33.43 12.47
N ALA A 24 -14.28 34.25 11.47
CA ALA A 24 -14.48 35.68 11.65
C ALA A 24 -15.61 36.21 10.76
N ARG A 25 -16.21 37.33 11.17
CA ARG A 25 -17.19 38.04 10.34
C ARG A 25 -16.50 39.15 9.56
N VAL A 26 -16.42 39.01 8.24
CA VAL A 26 -15.81 39.97 7.33
C VAL A 26 -16.91 40.53 6.43
N ARG A 27 -17.04 41.87 6.38
CA ARG A 27 -18.05 42.57 5.54
C ARG A 27 -19.49 42.06 5.70
N GLY A 28 -19.86 41.61 6.91
CA GLY A 28 -21.19 41.09 7.23
C GLY A 28 -21.39 39.59 6.99
N ARG A 29 -20.45 38.90 6.33
CA ARG A 29 -20.48 37.45 6.10
C ARG A 29 -19.55 36.73 7.08
N VAL A 30 -19.90 35.49 7.45
CA VAL A 30 -19.03 34.63 8.28
C VAL A 30 -18.09 33.88 7.35
N GLU A 31 -16.80 33.98 7.59
CA GLU A 31 -15.75 33.29 6.83
C GLU A 31 -14.98 32.36 7.76
N THR A 32 -14.72 31.14 7.30
CA THR A 32 -13.89 30.15 8.01
C THR A 32 -12.63 29.91 7.20
N ARG A 33 -11.45 30.13 7.80
CA ARG A 33 -10.16 29.78 7.18
C ARG A 33 -9.67 28.44 7.67
N VAL A 34 -9.31 27.59 6.71
CA VAL A 34 -8.73 26.28 6.95
C VAL A 34 -7.37 26.20 6.26
N LEU A 35 -6.34 25.85 7.02
CA LEU A 35 -5.00 25.58 6.51
C LEU A 35 -4.86 24.07 6.29
N PHE A 36 -4.56 23.66 5.06
CA PHE A 36 -4.33 22.26 4.69
C PHE A 36 -2.84 21.91 4.71
N ASP A 37 -2.53 20.61 4.67
CA ASP A 37 -1.16 20.07 4.81
C ASP A 37 -0.19 20.51 3.70
N ASN A 38 -0.71 20.96 2.56
CA ASN A 38 0.04 21.55 1.44
C ASN A 38 0.35 23.05 1.64
N ASP A 39 0.20 23.59 2.86
CA ASP A 39 0.29 25.02 3.19
C ASP A 39 -0.73 25.90 2.45
N HIS A 40 -1.78 25.31 1.87
CA HIS A 40 -2.86 26.08 1.25
C HIS A 40 -3.88 26.52 2.30
N GLU A 41 -4.10 27.84 2.37
CA GLU A 41 -5.17 28.41 3.18
C GLU A 41 -6.40 28.70 2.31
N ILE A 42 -7.50 28.00 2.59
CA ILE A 42 -8.76 28.14 1.86
C ILE A 42 -9.79 28.82 2.77
N VAL A 43 -10.51 29.79 2.19
CA VAL A 43 -11.63 30.46 2.83
C VAL A 43 -12.93 29.75 2.42
N TYR A 44 -13.69 29.33 3.43
CA TYR A 44 -15.02 28.74 3.25
C TYR A 44 -16.09 29.75 3.67
N GLU A 45 -17.04 30.00 2.78
CA GLU A 45 -18.31 30.66 3.10
C GLU A 45 -19.26 29.67 3.80
N PRO A 46 -20.33 30.14 4.48
CA PRO A 46 -21.21 29.28 5.26
C PRO A 46 -21.86 28.16 4.45
N ASP A 47 -22.14 28.41 3.17
CA ASP A 47 -22.77 27.43 2.27
C ASP A 47 -21.80 26.30 1.89
N ASP A 48 -20.50 26.59 1.83
CA ASP A 48 -19.43 25.62 1.50
C ASP A 48 -19.03 24.75 2.70
N LEU A 49 -19.39 25.13 3.94
CA LEU A 49 -19.00 24.40 5.15
C LEU A 49 -19.52 22.95 5.17
N ASN A 50 -20.57 22.63 4.43
CA ASN A 50 -21.11 21.28 4.30
C ASN A 50 -20.10 20.30 3.65
N GLN A 51 -19.10 20.82 2.94
CA GLN A 51 -18.04 20.03 2.33
C GLN A 51 -16.98 19.59 3.36
N LEU A 52 -17.01 20.13 4.57
CA LEU A 52 -16.05 19.84 5.62
C LEU A 52 -16.71 19.03 6.74
N THR A 53 -15.97 18.07 7.30
CA THR A 53 -16.35 17.40 8.54
C THR A 53 -15.23 17.39 9.56
N LEU A 54 -15.56 17.13 10.82
CA LEU A 54 -14.59 17.05 11.91
C LEU A 54 -13.69 15.83 11.70
N ALA A 55 -12.38 16.01 11.87
CA ALA A 55 -11.36 14.98 11.66
C ALA A 55 -10.72 14.49 12.96
N TYR A 56 -11.42 14.58 14.10
CA TYR A 56 -10.90 14.07 15.38
C TYR A 56 -10.72 12.55 15.39
N ALA A 57 -11.58 11.85 14.66
CA ALA A 57 -11.48 10.43 14.40
C ALA A 57 -11.84 10.18 12.94
N ILE A 58 -11.00 9.43 12.24
CA ILE A 58 -11.22 9.05 10.85
C ILE A 58 -11.32 7.54 10.75
N SER A 59 -12.11 7.06 9.79
CA SER A 59 -12.15 5.63 9.51
C SER A 59 -10.83 5.17 8.88
N ILE A 60 -10.46 3.91 9.11
CA ILE A 60 -9.25 3.31 8.52
C ILE A 60 -9.26 3.41 6.98
N HIS A 61 -10.45 3.31 6.36
CA HIS A 61 -10.61 3.47 4.92
C HIS A 61 -10.29 4.89 4.44
N LYS A 62 -10.67 5.92 5.20
CA LYS A 62 -10.36 7.32 4.88
C LYS A 62 -8.91 7.69 5.16
N ALA A 63 -8.22 6.92 6.00
CA ALA A 63 -6.77 7.05 6.24
C ALA A 63 -5.91 6.32 5.19
N GLN A 64 -6.50 5.71 4.16
CA GLN A 64 -5.74 5.00 3.13
C GLN A 64 -4.87 5.99 2.33
N GLY A 65 -3.61 5.64 2.12
CA GLY A 65 -2.61 6.54 1.50
C GLY A 65 -1.94 7.51 2.47
N SER A 66 -2.55 7.83 3.61
CA SER A 66 -1.95 8.69 4.64
C SER A 66 -1.13 7.89 5.67
N GLU A 67 -0.15 8.54 6.28
CA GLU A 67 0.64 7.98 7.38
C GLU A 67 0.81 9.03 8.48
N PHE A 68 0.83 8.59 9.72
CA PHE A 68 0.90 9.47 10.88
C PHE A 68 2.00 9.01 11.82
N LYS A 69 2.66 9.96 12.48
CA LYS A 69 3.70 9.67 13.50
C LYS A 69 3.17 8.72 14.58
N THR A 70 1.97 9.02 15.08
CA THR A 70 1.31 8.26 16.13
C THR A 70 -0.12 7.95 15.72
N VAL A 71 -0.55 6.70 15.85
CA VAL A 71 -1.91 6.25 15.54
C VAL A 71 -2.53 5.57 16.75
N ILE A 72 -3.77 5.94 17.04
CA ILE A 72 -4.60 5.29 18.06
C ILE A 72 -5.73 4.55 17.33
N VAL A 73 -5.74 3.23 17.40
CA VAL A 73 -6.77 2.39 16.78
C VAL A 73 -7.75 1.93 17.85
N THR A 74 -9.00 2.33 17.71
CA THR A 74 -10.08 1.89 18.61
C THR A 74 -10.90 0.78 17.95
N MET A 75 -11.04 -0.37 18.60
CA MET A 75 -11.85 -1.48 18.10
C MET A 75 -12.80 -2.03 19.16
N ASN A 76 -14.04 -2.31 18.74
CA ASN A 76 -15.09 -2.93 19.56
C ASN A 76 -15.68 -4.12 18.79
N GLY A 77 -15.89 -5.24 19.47
CA GLY A 77 -16.44 -6.47 18.88
C GLY A 77 -17.87 -6.37 18.31
N ARG A 78 -18.57 -5.25 18.48
CA ARG A 78 -19.91 -5.03 17.89
C ARG A 78 -19.93 -4.94 16.36
N PHE A 79 -18.80 -4.59 15.72
CA PHE A 79 -18.74 -4.36 14.26
C PHE A 79 -18.09 -5.53 13.50
N ASP A 80 -18.41 -6.76 13.89
CA ASP A 80 -17.63 -7.94 13.53
C ASP A 80 -17.52 -8.23 12.03
N THR A 81 -18.54 -7.86 11.25
CA THR A 81 -18.56 -8.02 9.79
C THR A 81 -17.41 -7.30 9.08
N MET A 82 -16.98 -6.17 9.65
CA MET A 82 -15.92 -5.31 9.11
C MET A 82 -14.53 -5.70 9.64
N LEU A 83 -14.47 -6.40 10.79
CA LEU A 83 -13.23 -6.74 11.47
C LEU A 83 -12.53 -7.92 10.80
N ARG A 84 -11.61 -7.60 9.89
CA ARG A 84 -10.80 -8.57 9.14
C ARG A 84 -9.33 -8.21 9.17
N ARG A 85 -8.47 -9.19 8.86
CA ARG A 85 -7.02 -9.03 8.89
C ARG A 85 -6.54 -7.87 8.04
N ASN A 86 -7.12 -7.65 6.87
CA ASN A 86 -6.73 -6.56 5.98
C ASN A 86 -7.00 -5.19 6.58
N LEU A 87 -8.13 -5.01 7.27
CA LEU A 87 -8.45 -3.72 7.90
C LEU A 87 -7.50 -3.42 9.05
N LEU A 88 -7.24 -4.41 9.91
CA LEU A 88 -6.29 -4.28 11.01
C LEU A 88 -4.87 -4.02 10.49
N TYR A 89 -4.45 -4.76 9.46
CA TYR A 89 -3.15 -4.56 8.80
C TYR A 89 -3.02 -3.13 8.28
N THR A 90 -4.03 -2.62 7.56
CA THR A 90 -4.02 -1.23 7.07
C THR A 90 -3.91 -0.24 8.22
N ALA A 91 -4.63 -0.44 9.33
CA ALA A 91 -4.56 0.44 10.49
C ALA A 91 -3.16 0.48 11.12
N VAL A 92 -2.52 -0.70 11.25
CA VAL A 92 -1.16 -0.84 11.77
C VAL A 92 -0.15 -0.12 10.87
N THR A 93 -0.26 -0.30 9.54
CA THR A 93 0.65 0.35 8.58
C THR A 93 0.38 1.83 8.36
N ARG A 94 -0.54 2.46 9.09
CA ARG A 94 -0.66 3.93 9.13
C ARG A 94 0.30 4.56 10.14
N ALA A 95 0.79 3.80 11.13
CA ALA A 95 1.67 4.32 12.18
C ALA A 95 3.13 4.29 11.73
N ARG A 96 3.82 5.43 11.84
CA ARG A 96 5.27 5.53 11.57
C ARG A 96 6.13 5.20 12.78
N GLU A 97 5.75 5.69 13.96
CA GLU A 97 6.57 5.54 15.18
C GLU A 97 5.83 4.84 16.32
N HIS A 98 4.59 5.26 16.59
CA HIS A 98 3.84 4.78 17.74
C HIS A 98 2.44 4.31 17.35
N LEU A 99 2.06 3.14 17.87
CA LEU A 99 0.75 2.55 17.68
C LEU A 99 0.15 2.20 19.04
N TYR A 100 -1.05 2.74 19.30
CA TYR A 100 -1.83 2.41 20.48
C TYR A 100 -3.10 1.68 20.05
N LEU A 101 -3.28 0.45 20.52
CA LEU A 101 -4.48 -0.34 20.29
C LEU A 101 -5.39 -0.24 21.52
N VAL A 102 -6.58 0.32 21.34
CA VAL A 102 -7.54 0.55 22.41
C VAL A 102 -8.79 -0.27 22.16
N GLY A 103 -9.12 -1.17 23.07
CA GLY A 103 -10.28 -2.05 22.96
C GLY A 103 -10.06 -3.39 23.62
N ASP A 104 -10.88 -4.35 23.24
CA ASP A 104 -10.80 -5.72 23.75
C ASP A 104 -9.77 -6.54 22.97
N LEU A 105 -8.86 -7.19 23.70
CA LEU A 105 -7.81 -8.04 23.14
C LEU A 105 -8.40 -9.20 22.31
N ALA A 106 -9.50 -9.81 22.75
CA ALA A 106 -10.10 -10.93 22.02
C ALA A 106 -10.62 -10.48 20.64
N THR A 107 -11.09 -9.23 20.53
CA THR A 107 -11.49 -8.61 19.27
C THR A 107 -10.33 -8.43 18.30
N PHE A 108 -9.16 -8.00 18.78
CA PHE A 108 -7.95 -7.90 17.94
C PHE A 108 -7.47 -9.28 17.46
N ILE A 109 -7.43 -10.27 18.35
CA ILE A 109 -7.05 -11.65 18.01
C ILE A 109 -7.98 -12.21 16.94
N ARG A 110 -9.30 -12.02 17.10
CA ARG A 110 -10.30 -12.46 16.12
C ARG A 110 -10.11 -11.77 14.76
N ALA A 111 -9.96 -10.44 14.75
CA ALA A 111 -9.72 -9.69 13.52
C ALA A 111 -8.43 -10.13 12.80
N ALA A 112 -7.36 -10.43 13.55
CA ALA A 112 -6.12 -10.96 13.00
C ALA A 112 -6.27 -12.39 12.46
N GLY A 113 -7.19 -13.19 13.00
CA GLY A 113 -7.49 -14.55 12.55
C GLY A 113 -8.35 -14.61 11.27
N LEU A 114 -9.26 -13.64 11.08
CA LEU A 114 -10.21 -13.64 9.99
C LEU A 114 -9.59 -13.16 8.66
N PRO A 115 -9.56 -14.00 7.60
CA PRO A 115 -9.04 -13.59 6.30
C PRO A 115 -9.92 -12.53 5.64
N SER A 116 -9.31 -11.79 4.70
CA SER A 116 -10.01 -10.84 3.84
C SER A 116 -11.07 -11.54 2.98
N ILE A 117 -12.05 -10.77 2.51
CA ILE A 117 -13.07 -11.27 1.59
C ILE A 117 -12.40 -11.65 0.27
N ILE A 118 -12.65 -12.86 -0.20
CA ILE A 118 -12.22 -13.31 -1.53
C ILE A 118 -12.98 -12.48 -2.57
N ARG A 119 -12.25 -11.72 -3.38
CA ARG A 119 -12.84 -10.92 -4.45
C ARG A 119 -13.10 -11.83 -5.64
N THR A 120 -14.34 -11.89 -6.08
CA THR A 120 -14.70 -12.57 -7.33
C THR A 120 -14.43 -11.62 -8.49
N THR A 121 -13.28 -11.77 -9.15
CA THR A 121 -12.90 -10.94 -10.31
C THR A 121 -12.53 -11.86 -11.49
N GLY A 122 -12.89 -11.44 -12.70
CA GLY A 122 -12.52 -12.16 -13.93
C GLY A 122 -11.17 -11.75 -14.50
N LEU A 123 -10.39 -10.91 -13.79
CA LEU A 123 -9.14 -10.38 -14.30
C LEU A 123 -8.10 -11.48 -14.50
N VAL A 124 -7.97 -12.39 -13.52
CA VAL A 124 -7.04 -13.53 -13.59
C VAL A 124 -7.42 -14.42 -14.77
N GLN A 125 -8.69 -14.79 -14.89
CA GLN A 125 -9.20 -15.62 -15.99
C GLN A 125 -8.95 -15.00 -17.37
N ARG A 126 -9.16 -13.69 -17.52
CA ARG A 126 -8.90 -12.98 -18.78
C ARG A 126 -7.41 -12.88 -19.10
N LEU A 127 -6.58 -12.74 -18.07
CA LEU A 127 -5.14 -12.66 -18.22
C LEU A 127 -4.58 -14.01 -18.65
N ASP A 128 -5.02 -15.10 -18.01
CA ASP A 128 -4.66 -16.47 -18.36
C ASP A 128 -5.08 -16.80 -19.80
N GLN A 129 -6.31 -16.47 -20.20
CA GLN A 129 -6.77 -16.68 -21.58
C GLN A 129 -5.91 -15.93 -22.61
N LYS A 130 -5.53 -14.69 -22.33
CA LYS A 130 -4.70 -13.89 -23.24
C LYS A 130 -3.28 -14.45 -23.37
N PHE A 131 -2.70 -14.88 -22.26
CA PHE A 131 -1.38 -15.50 -22.28
C PHE A 131 -1.39 -16.95 -22.79
N GLU A 132 -2.53 -17.64 -22.79
CA GLU A 132 -2.70 -18.93 -23.48
C GLU A 132 -2.93 -18.77 -24.99
N GLU A 133 -3.60 -17.70 -25.44
CA GLU A 133 -3.78 -17.35 -26.86
C GLU A 133 -2.46 -16.93 -27.55
N ASP A 134 -1.49 -16.37 -26.82
CA ASP A 134 -0.17 -15.98 -27.35
C ASP A 134 0.88 -17.12 -27.32
N GLN A 135 0.50 -18.33 -26.86
CA GLN A 135 1.38 -19.51 -26.76
C GLN A 135 1.28 -20.47 -27.95
N ASP A 136 1.11 -19.95 -29.17
CA ASP A 136 1.50 -20.66 -30.41
C ASP A 136 3.05 -20.70 -30.55
N ILE A 137 3.73 -21.10 -29.48
CA ILE A 137 5.16 -21.46 -29.44
C ILE A 137 5.22 -22.91 -28.94
N PRO A 138 5.89 -23.84 -29.67
CA PRO A 138 5.72 -25.28 -29.44
C PRO A 138 6.22 -25.73 -28.07
N SER A 139 5.26 -26.17 -27.25
CA SER A 139 5.31 -27.11 -26.13
C SER A 139 6.69 -27.50 -25.56
N ILE A 140 7.01 -26.97 -24.37
CA ILE A 140 7.91 -27.61 -23.40
C ILE A 140 7.20 -27.62 -22.04
N SER A 141 6.60 -28.76 -21.68
CA SER A 141 6.53 -29.28 -20.29
C SER A 141 5.38 -30.29 -20.10
N LYS A 142 5.58 -31.52 -20.59
CA LYS A 142 4.95 -32.72 -20.00
C LYS A 142 5.89 -33.49 -19.06
N GLU A 143 7.12 -33.01 -18.83
CA GLU A 143 8.13 -33.78 -18.09
C GLU A 143 8.39 -33.33 -16.64
N MET A 144 7.88 -32.19 -16.16
CA MET A 144 8.18 -31.72 -14.79
C MET A 144 7.32 -32.34 -13.66
N GLN A 145 6.42 -33.29 -13.95
CA GLN A 145 5.60 -33.94 -12.90
C GLN A 145 6.08 -35.32 -12.44
N LYS A 146 7.23 -35.81 -12.94
CA LYS A 146 7.88 -37.00 -12.37
C LYS A 146 9.19 -36.57 -11.75
N VAL A 147 9.22 -36.46 -10.42
CA VAL A 147 10.31 -36.85 -9.49
C VAL A 147 10.26 -35.93 -8.27
N ILE A 148 9.66 -36.44 -7.19
CA ILE A 148 10.14 -36.22 -5.82
C ILE A 148 10.17 -37.63 -5.22
N PRO A 149 11.32 -38.14 -4.75
CA PRO A 149 11.60 -38.04 -3.31
C PRO A 149 13.09 -37.94 -2.85
N VAL A 150 13.30 -37.04 -1.87
CA VAL A 150 13.98 -37.21 -0.56
C VAL A 150 15.49 -37.59 -0.45
N LYS A 151 16.22 -36.67 0.22
CA LYS A 151 17.39 -36.74 1.13
C LYS A 151 18.84 -36.93 0.63
N SER A 152 19.69 -36.07 1.24
CA SER A 152 21.10 -36.19 1.65
C SER A 152 22.18 -36.43 0.60
N GLU A 153 23.05 -35.43 0.38
CA GLU A 153 24.50 -35.52 0.63
C GLU A 153 25.20 -34.18 0.38
N LEU A 154 26.24 -33.91 1.18
CA LEU A 154 27.12 -32.73 1.13
C LEU A 154 28.01 -32.78 -0.11
N ILE A 155 28.06 -31.72 -0.93
CA ILE A 155 29.16 -31.51 -1.89
C ILE A 155 29.64 -30.05 -1.82
N GLU A 156 30.96 -29.91 -1.75
CA GLU A 156 31.76 -28.76 -1.36
C GLU A 156 31.74 -27.55 -2.31
N LYS A 157 32.09 -26.41 -1.72
CA LYS A 157 32.39 -25.11 -2.36
C LYS A 157 33.38 -25.24 -3.53
N LYS A 158 33.06 -24.58 -4.65
CA LYS A 158 34.07 -24.01 -5.57
C LYS A 158 33.70 -22.56 -5.89
N GLU A 159 34.58 -21.65 -5.49
CA GLU A 159 34.54 -20.24 -5.88
C GLU A 159 34.74 -20.10 -7.40
N PRO A 160 33.94 -19.29 -8.12
CA PRO A 160 34.17 -19.03 -9.52
C PRO A 160 35.28 -17.99 -9.72
N GLN A 161 36.24 -18.34 -10.58
CA GLN A 161 37.37 -17.48 -10.98
C GLN A 161 36.89 -16.28 -11.83
N ILE A 162 37.44 -15.10 -11.53
CA ILE A 162 37.12 -13.81 -12.17
C ILE A 162 37.83 -13.74 -13.52
N ASN A 163 37.07 -13.67 -14.63
CA ASN A 163 37.60 -13.36 -15.96
C ASN A 163 37.10 -11.99 -16.42
N ASN A 164 38.01 -11.01 -16.47
CA ASN A 164 37.77 -9.60 -16.78
C ASN A 164 37.63 -9.35 -18.29
N GLN A 165 36.45 -9.62 -18.85
CA GLN A 165 36.02 -8.99 -20.12
C GLN A 165 34.62 -8.38 -19.95
N PRO A 166 34.38 -7.17 -20.47
CA PRO A 166 33.08 -6.52 -20.34
C PRO A 166 32.03 -7.33 -21.11
N LYS A 167 31.19 -8.08 -20.37
CA LYS A 167 30.06 -8.81 -20.94
C LYS A 167 28.90 -7.84 -21.13
N THR A 168 28.54 -7.57 -22.37
CA THR A 168 27.27 -6.92 -22.72
C THR A 168 26.15 -7.93 -22.50
N TYR A 169 25.37 -7.78 -21.44
CA TYR A 169 24.22 -8.64 -21.15
C TYR A 169 22.97 -8.06 -21.84
N THR A 170 22.64 -8.58 -23.01
CA THR A 170 21.32 -8.34 -23.63
C THR A 170 20.32 -9.34 -23.06
N LEU A 171 19.18 -8.88 -22.55
CA LEU A 171 18.12 -9.74 -22.04
C LEU A 171 17.51 -10.53 -23.21
N THR A 172 17.65 -11.85 -23.19
CA THR A 172 17.01 -12.78 -24.14
C THR A 172 16.11 -13.75 -23.39
N PRO A 173 15.09 -14.34 -24.06
CA PRO A 173 14.19 -15.32 -23.42
C PRO A 173 14.92 -16.52 -22.77
N GLU A 174 16.14 -16.81 -23.25
CA GLU A 174 16.97 -17.93 -22.80
C GLU A 174 17.82 -17.61 -21.55
N ASN A 175 18.08 -16.33 -21.25
CA ASN A 175 19.02 -15.94 -20.20
C ASN A 175 18.39 -15.25 -18.98
N TYR A 176 17.11 -14.90 -19.03
CA TYR A 176 16.44 -14.09 -18.01
C TYR A 176 16.49 -14.71 -16.59
N GLN A 177 16.47 -16.05 -16.45
CA GLN A 177 16.50 -16.72 -15.15
C GLN A 177 17.91 -16.84 -14.53
N ASN A 178 18.95 -16.68 -15.34
CA ASN A 178 20.35 -16.88 -14.93
C ASN A 178 21.13 -15.56 -14.85
N ILE A 179 20.46 -14.44 -15.05
CA ILE A 179 21.05 -13.12 -14.90
C ILE A 179 21.07 -12.76 -13.41
N ASP A 180 22.27 -12.48 -12.91
CA ASP A 180 22.47 -12.02 -11.54
C ASP A 180 21.73 -10.69 -11.33
N PRO A 181 20.83 -10.58 -10.33
CA PRO A 181 20.12 -9.34 -10.06
C PRO A 181 21.06 -8.17 -9.66
N MET A 182 22.31 -8.45 -9.30
CA MET A 182 23.33 -7.44 -8.95
C MET A 182 24.22 -7.02 -10.13
N ILE A 183 23.85 -7.32 -11.38
CA ILE A 183 24.58 -6.82 -12.55
C ILE A 183 24.65 -5.28 -12.52
N GLY A 184 25.87 -4.76 -12.59
CA GLY A 184 26.15 -3.31 -12.60
C GLY A 184 26.22 -2.65 -11.22
N MET A 185 26.04 -3.41 -10.13
CA MET A 185 26.15 -2.93 -8.74
C MET A 185 27.48 -3.28 -8.06
N SER A 186 28.51 -3.62 -8.84
CA SER A 186 29.81 -4.10 -8.32
C SER A 186 30.56 -3.11 -7.43
N ASP A 187 30.22 -1.82 -7.48
CA ASP A 187 30.91 -0.75 -6.76
C ASP A 187 30.05 -0.04 -5.68
N ILE A 188 28.87 -0.57 -5.35
CA ILE A 188 27.96 0.03 -4.35
C ILE A 188 27.71 -0.95 -3.19
N SER A 189 28.00 -0.48 -1.97
CA SER A 189 27.76 -1.22 -0.74
C SER A 189 26.38 -0.85 -0.16
N PRO A 190 25.66 -1.77 0.52
CA PRO A 190 24.41 -1.45 1.23
C PRO A 190 24.52 -0.36 2.31
N THR A 191 25.74 0.06 2.65
CA THR A 191 26.03 1.17 3.56
C THR A 191 26.03 2.55 2.88
N ASP A 192 25.94 2.59 1.55
CA ASP A 192 25.93 3.82 0.76
C ASP A 192 24.50 4.37 0.54
N PHE A 193 23.48 3.73 1.14
CA PHE A 193 22.05 4.12 1.13
C PHE A 193 21.50 4.33 2.54
#